data_AF-A0A7L5E8C8-F1
#
_entry.id   AF-A0A7L5E8C8-F1
#
_cell.length_a   1.000
_cell.length_b   1.000
_cell.length_c   1.000
_cell.angle_alpha   90.00
_cell.angle_beta   90.00
_cell.angle_gamma   90.00
#
_symmetry.space_group_name_H-M   'P 1'
#
loop_
_entity.id
_entity.type
_entity.pdbx_description
1 polymer ?
#
loop_
_entity_poly.entity_id
_entity_poly.type
_entity_poly.pdbx_seq_one_letter_code
_entity_poly.pdbx_strand_id
1 'polypeptide(L)'
;MEENLKELQNCKDLFLQATLQILKTGNGLYTLDLMASAIANRAIALNQGFTILVQENNYLCALPLIRMQLDNCLRFYATCLVKDYNDFYLYYGSGKPICNYIDSDGNKLTDGYLVRCLEKKFSGVQKLYKETSAYIHLSEQHLYAIAKVNKQDTKSRKVNISVGNYDIFTETQKRTFIQSMISVNHLVLKCLMSWCNEKEYLKTINHG
;
A
#
# COMPACT_ATOMS: atom_id res chain seq x y z
N MET A 1 18.24 -2.70 -11.01
CA MET A 1 17.26 -1.60 -10.99
C MET A 1 16.26 -1.80 -12.11
N GLU A 2 16.74 -2.02 -13.34
CA GLU A 2 15.91 -2.33 -14.52
C GLU A 2 14.95 -3.51 -14.33
N GLU A 3 15.41 -4.65 -13.78
CA GLU A 3 14.56 -5.80 -13.48
C GLU A 3 13.40 -5.47 -12.52
N ASN A 4 13.67 -4.75 -11.43
CA ASN A 4 12.63 -4.33 -10.49
C ASN A 4 11.64 -3.34 -11.13
N LEU A 5 12.09 -2.47 -12.03
CA LEU A 5 11.21 -1.55 -12.74
C LEU A 5 10.31 -2.31 -13.73
N LYS A 6 10.84 -3.34 -14.39
CA LYS A 6 10.04 -4.22 -15.26
C LYS A 6 8.98 -4.98 -14.46
N GLU A 7 9.32 -5.48 -13.27
CA GLU A 7 8.35 -6.11 -12.36
C GLU A 7 7.24 -5.12 -11.93
N LEU A 8 7.61 -3.88 -11.60
CA LEU A 8 6.65 -2.85 -11.23
C LEU A 8 5.72 -2.49 -12.41
N GLN A 9 6.23 -2.48 -13.63
CA GLN A 9 5.42 -2.29 -14.85
C GLN A 9 4.45 -3.45 -15.06
N ASN A 10 4.89 -4.68 -14.81
CA ASN A 10 4.04 -5.88 -14.91
C ASN A 10 2.93 -5.92 -13.84
N CYS A 11 3.06 -5.18 -12.73
CA CYS A 11 2.02 -5.12 -11.70
C CYS A 11 0.68 -4.61 -12.24
N LYS A 12 0.69 -3.76 -13.28
CA LYS A 12 -0.55 -3.31 -13.93
C LYS A 12 -1.37 -4.50 -14.43
N ASP A 13 -0.73 -5.41 -15.16
CA ASP A 13 -1.41 -6.57 -15.74
C ASP A 13 -1.92 -7.51 -14.64
N LEU A 14 -1.16 -7.67 -13.55
CA LEU A 14 -1.60 -8.43 -12.38
C LEU A 14 -2.87 -7.85 -11.75
N PHE A 15 -2.95 -6.52 -11.56
CA PHE A 15 -4.15 -5.88 -11.02
C PHE A 15 -5.34 -5.99 -11.97
N LEU A 16 -5.12 -5.88 -13.28
CA LEU A 16 -6.17 -6.08 -14.29
C LEU A 16 -6.69 -7.52 -14.27
N GLN A 17 -5.80 -8.51 -14.24
CA GLN A 17 -6.16 -9.93 -14.16
C GLN A 17 -6.92 -10.24 -12.87
N ALA A 18 -6.45 -9.75 -11.72
CA ALA A 18 -7.13 -9.91 -10.44
C ALA A 18 -8.53 -9.30 -10.46
N THR A 19 -8.68 -8.09 -11.02
CA THR A 19 -9.98 -7.42 -11.14
C THR A 19 -10.94 -8.21 -12.05
N LEU A 20 -10.47 -8.69 -13.20
CA LEU A 20 -11.25 -9.52 -14.10
C LEU A 20 -11.68 -10.83 -13.44
N GLN A 21 -10.80 -11.47 -12.69
CA GLN A 21 -11.11 -12.68 -11.96
C GLN A 21 -12.17 -12.42 -10.88
N ILE A 22 -12.00 -11.35 -10.09
CA ILE A 22 -13.01 -10.91 -9.13
C ILE A 22 -14.34 -10.75 -9.84
N LEU A 23 -14.45 -9.95 -10.89
CA LEU A 23 -15.74 -9.68 -11.55
C LEU A 23 -16.41 -10.93 -12.16
N LYS A 24 -15.63 -11.96 -12.52
CA LYS A 24 -16.15 -13.23 -13.06
C LYS A 24 -16.52 -14.27 -11.98
N THR A 25 -15.96 -14.14 -10.79
CA THR A 25 -16.23 -15.03 -9.66
C THR A 25 -17.53 -14.61 -8.95
N GLY A 26 -18.32 -15.58 -8.48
CA GLY A 26 -19.64 -15.36 -7.89
C GLY A 26 -20.79 -15.63 -8.88
N ASN A 27 -22.02 -15.39 -8.44
CA ASN A 27 -23.23 -15.53 -9.25
C ASN A 27 -23.82 -14.16 -9.66
N GLY A 28 -23.03 -13.10 -9.57
CA GLY A 28 -23.45 -11.73 -9.83
C GLY A 28 -22.43 -10.71 -9.32
N LEU A 29 -22.78 -9.43 -9.46
CA LEU A 29 -21.96 -8.32 -8.97
C LEU A 29 -22.27 -8.04 -7.50
N TYR A 30 -21.22 -7.92 -6.69
CA TYR A 30 -21.29 -7.56 -5.26
C TYR A 30 -20.79 -6.14 -5.03
N THR A 31 -21.24 -5.51 -3.95
CA THR A 31 -20.78 -4.16 -3.54
C THR A 31 -19.26 -4.08 -3.38
N LEU A 32 -18.66 -5.13 -2.81
CA LEU A 32 -17.20 -5.23 -2.67
C LEU A 32 -16.46 -5.37 -4.01
N ASP A 33 -17.11 -5.80 -5.09
CA ASP A 33 -16.48 -5.82 -6.42
C ASP A 33 -16.19 -4.39 -6.90
N LEU A 34 -17.06 -3.43 -6.57
CA LEU A 34 -16.87 -2.02 -6.86
C LEU A 34 -15.69 -1.45 -6.05
N MET A 35 -15.63 -1.77 -4.76
CA MET A 35 -14.51 -1.34 -3.89
C MET A 35 -13.19 -1.96 -4.34
N ALA A 36 -13.18 -3.25 -4.68
CA ALA A 36 -12.00 -3.95 -5.21
C ALA A 36 -11.51 -3.31 -6.52
N SER A 37 -12.43 -2.98 -7.43
CA SER A 37 -12.11 -2.32 -8.70
C SER A 37 -11.53 -0.91 -8.47
N ALA A 38 -12.10 -0.13 -7.54
CA ALA A 38 -11.58 1.18 -7.18
C ALA A 38 -10.16 1.10 -6.60
N ILE A 39 -9.90 0.11 -5.75
CA ILE A 39 -8.59 -0.14 -5.15
C ILE A 39 -7.57 -0.58 -6.22
N ALA A 40 -7.94 -1.49 -7.12
CA ALA A 40 -7.09 -1.91 -8.21
C ALA A 40 -6.72 -0.73 -9.14
N ASN A 41 -7.69 0.12 -9.47
CA ASN A 41 -7.44 1.32 -10.27
C ASN A 41 -6.50 2.30 -9.56
N ARG A 42 -6.74 2.58 -8.27
CA ARG A 42 -5.85 3.43 -7.46
C ARG A 42 -4.45 2.83 -7.35
N ALA A 43 -4.34 1.50 -7.21
CA ALA A 43 -3.06 0.80 -7.17
C ALA A 43 -2.27 0.95 -8.47
N ILE A 44 -2.92 0.81 -9.63
CA ILE A 44 -2.29 1.03 -10.94
C ILE A 44 -1.81 2.48 -11.08
N ALA A 45 -2.63 3.46 -10.69
CA ALA A 45 -2.28 4.88 -10.74
C ALA A 45 -1.06 5.21 -9.84
N LEU A 46 -1.03 4.67 -8.62
CA LEU A 46 0.10 4.84 -7.70
C LEU A 46 1.39 4.20 -8.25
N ASN A 47 1.29 3.01 -8.85
CA ASN A 47 2.44 2.37 -9.50
C ASN A 47 2.99 3.21 -10.66
N GLN A 48 2.11 3.78 -11.49
CA GLN A 48 2.51 4.65 -12.58
C GLN A 48 3.22 5.91 -12.05
N GLY A 49 2.63 6.59 -11.07
CA GLY A 49 3.22 7.78 -10.45
C GLY A 49 4.57 7.48 -9.80
N PHE A 50 4.68 6.39 -9.05
CA PHE A 50 5.92 5.95 -8.43
C PHE A 50 7.01 5.67 -9.48
N THR A 51 6.65 4.97 -10.57
CA THR A 51 7.59 4.64 -11.65
C THR A 51 8.17 5.90 -12.29
N ILE A 52 7.32 6.86 -12.64
CA ILE A 52 7.74 8.14 -13.24
C ILE A 52 8.69 8.88 -12.30
N LEU A 53 8.33 9.02 -11.02
CA LEU A 53 9.15 9.75 -10.04
C LEU A 53 10.51 9.06 -9.81
N VAL A 54 10.54 7.73 -9.78
CA VAL A 54 11.79 6.97 -9.65
C VAL A 54 12.68 7.13 -10.89
N GLN A 55 12.10 7.14 -12.10
CA GLN A 55 12.83 7.36 -13.35
C GLN A 55 13.45 8.77 -13.41
N GLU A 56 12.75 9.77 -12.87
CA GLU A 56 13.25 11.14 -12.71
C GLU A 56 14.14 11.34 -11.47
N ASN A 57 14.52 10.24 -10.78
CA ASN A 57 15.34 10.24 -9.56
C ASN A 57 14.79 11.18 -8.46
N ASN A 58 13.47 11.30 -8.35
CA ASN A 58 12.76 12.08 -7.33
C ASN A 58 12.15 11.15 -6.27
N TYR A 59 13.00 10.52 -5.45
CA TYR A 59 12.53 9.53 -4.48
C TYR A 59 11.80 10.15 -3.30
N LEU A 60 12.16 11.37 -2.88
CA LEU A 60 11.44 12.08 -1.83
C LEU A 60 9.95 12.22 -2.13
N CYS A 61 9.59 12.48 -3.40
CA CYS A 61 8.19 12.52 -3.82
C CYS A 61 7.59 11.11 -4.04
N ALA A 62 8.41 10.12 -4.45
CA ALA A 62 7.95 8.76 -4.69
C ALA A 62 7.60 7.99 -3.40
N LEU A 63 8.37 8.18 -2.33
CA LEU A 63 8.26 7.41 -1.08
C LEU A 63 6.89 7.45 -0.41
N PRO A 64 6.19 8.60 -0.31
CA PRO A 64 4.80 8.66 0.15
C PRO A 64 3.85 7.69 -0.56
N LEU A 65 4.08 7.41 -1.85
CA LEU A 65 3.21 6.55 -2.64
C LEU A 65 3.25 5.09 -2.17
N ILE A 66 4.35 4.64 -1.58
CA ILE A 66 4.44 3.29 -0.97
C ILE A 66 3.46 3.19 0.22
N ARG A 67 3.39 4.23 1.06
CA ARG A 67 2.44 4.27 2.18
C ARG A 67 0.98 4.34 1.70
N MET A 68 0.72 5.06 0.61
CA MET A 68 -0.61 5.11 -0.03
C MET A 68 -0.98 3.77 -0.66
N GLN A 69 0.00 3.02 -1.18
CA GLN A 69 -0.22 1.68 -1.68
C GLN A 69 -0.52 0.71 -0.53
N LEU A 70 0.12 0.90 0.64
CA LEU A 70 -0.19 0.11 1.83
C LEU A 70 -1.59 0.47 2.37
N ASP A 71 -2.00 1.73 2.26
CA ASP A 71 -3.36 2.17 2.60
C ASP A 71 -4.42 1.40 1.78
N ASN A 72 -4.24 1.24 0.46
CA ASN A 72 -5.11 0.39 -0.36
C ASN A 72 -5.30 -1.00 0.25
N CYS A 73 -4.21 -1.62 0.68
CA CYS A 73 -4.26 -2.93 1.34
C CYS A 73 -5.04 -2.89 2.65
N LEU A 74 -4.76 -1.91 3.52
CA LEU A 74 -5.42 -1.79 4.82
C LEU A 74 -6.94 -1.55 4.67
N ARG A 75 -7.33 -0.69 3.73
CA ARG A 75 -8.75 -0.36 3.46
C ARG A 75 -9.51 -1.57 2.95
N PHE A 76 -8.91 -2.38 2.06
CA PHE A 76 -9.58 -3.61 1.62
C PHE A 76 -9.58 -4.67 2.73
N TYR A 77 -8.46 -4.85 3.44
CA TYR A 77 -8.36 -5.85 4.50
C TYR A 77 -9.38 -5.65 5.64
N ALA A 78 -9.81 -4.40 5.86
CA ALA A 78 -10.91 -4.09 6.77
C ALA A 78 -12.18 -4.90 6.47
N THR A 79 -12.48 -5.20 5.20
CA THR A 79 -13.66 -5.98 4.80
C THR A 79 -13.60 -7.42 5.30
N CYS A 80 -12.40 -7.96 5.56
CA CYS A 80 -12.19 -9.29 6.11
C CYS A 80 -12.46 -9.38 7.63
N LEU A 81 -12.63 -8.25 8.31
CA LEU A 81 -12.81 -8.18 9.76
C LEU A 81 -14.24 -7.83 10.16
N VAL A 82 -15.04 -7.29 9.24
CA VAL A 82 -16.42 -6.86 9.50
C VAL A 82 -17.40 -8.02 9.36
N LYS A 83 -18.49 -7.95 10.12
CA LYS A 83 -19.55 -8.97 10.12
C LYS A 83 -20.41 -8.90 8.86
N ASP A 84 -20.72 -7.70 8.41
CA ASP A 84 -21.51 -7.42 7.21
C ASP A 84 -20.73 -6.48 6.29
N TYR A 85 -20.26 -7.02 5.16
CA TYR A 85 -19.50 -6.25 4.19
C TYR A 85 -20.36 -5.26 3.39
N ASN A 86 -21.67 -5.48 3.27
CA ASN A 86 -22.57 -4.55 2.60
C ASN A 86 -22.80 -3.31 3.47
N ASP A 87 -23.07 -3.50 4.77
CA ASP A 87 -23.18 -2.37 5.71
C ASP A 87 -21.88 -1.56 5.76
N PHE A 88 -20.73 -2.25 5.84
CA PHE A 88 -19.42 -1.60 5.78
C PHE A 88 -19.23 -0.79 4.49
N TYR A 89 -19.59 -1.36 3.33
CA TYR A 89 -19.50 -0.65 2.05
C TYR A 89 -20.38 0.60 2.03
N LEU A 90 -21.62 0.52 2.50
CA LEU A 90 -22.53 1.67 2.59
C LEU A 90 -22.00 2.75 3.54
N TYR A 91 -21.48 2.34 4.70
CA TYR A 91 -20.83 3.24 5.64
C TYR A 91 -19.65 3.98 4.99
N TYR A 92 -18.75 3.24 4.32
CA TYR A 92 -17.63 3.81 3.57
C TYR A 92 -18.10 4.74 2.45
N GLY A 93 -19.07 4.30 1.65
CA GLY A 93 -19.64 5.05 0.52
C GLY A 93 -20.33 6.35 0.94
N SER A 94 -20.80 6.44 2.19
CA SER A 94 -21.33 7.68 2.78
C SER A 94 -20.25 8.71 3.18
N GLY A 95 -18.97 8.41 2.94
CA GLY A 95 -17.84 9.29 3.27
C GLY A 95 -17.43 9.23 4.74
N LYS A 96 -17.96 8.30 5.52
CA LYS A 96 -17.62 8.19 6.95
C LYS A 96 -16.22 7.58 7.14
N PRO A 97 -15.45 8.02 8.15
CA PRO A 97 -14.12 7.49 8.40
C PRO A 97 -14.15 6.01 8.78
N ILE A 98 -13.45 5.16 8.02
CA ILE A 98 -13.31 3.72 8.29
C ILE A 98 -12.77 3.47 9.71
N CYS A 99 -11.88 4.33 10.20
CA CYS A 99 -11.30 4.19 11.55
C CYS A 99 -12.31 4.22 12.70
N ASN A 100 -13.54 4.69 12.45
CA ASN A 100 -14.63 4.72 13.42
C ASN A 100 -15.59 3.52 13.30
N TYR A 101 -15.49 2.72 12.24
CA TYR A 101 -16.31 1.53 12.06
C TYR A 101 -15.81 0.41 12.99
N ILE A 102 -16.74 -0.42 13.47
CA ILE A 102 -16.49 -1.48 14.45
C ILE A 102 -16.47 -2.85 13.75
N ASP A 103 -15.45 -3.63 14.01
CA ASP A 103 -15.30 -4.98 13.46
C ASP A 103 -16.12 -6.03 14.23
N SER A 104 -16.01 -7.29 13.82
CA SER A 104 -16.75 -8.40 14.43
C SER A 104 -16.38 -8.66 15.90
N ASP A 105 -15.20 -8.22 16.32
CA ASP A 105 -14.66 -8.38 17.68
C ASP A 105 -14.90 -7.14 18.56
N GLY A 106 -15.64 -6.14 18.07
CA GLY A 106 -15.93 -4.91 18.81
C GLY A 106 -14.83 -3.85 18.75
N ASN A 107 -13.83 -4.00 17.88
CA ASN A 107 -12.70 -3.09 17.77
C ASN A 107 -12.90 -2.05 16.67
N LYS A 108 -12.43 -0.81 16.91
CA LYS A 108 -12.36 0.23 15.88
C LYS A 108 -11.31 -0.10 14.82
N LEU A 109 -11.68 0.04 13.55
CA LEU A 109 -10.82 -0.21 12.37
C LEU A 109 -9.77 0.89 12.11
N THR A 110 -9.09 1.35 13.16
CA THR A 110 -7.99 2.32 13.06
C THR A 110 -6.83 1.74 12.25
N ASP A 111 -6.06 2.58 11.55
CA ASP A 111 -4.90 2.14 10.78
C ASP A 111 -3.92 1.30 11.62
N GLY A 112 -3.64 1.74 12.86
CA GLY A 112 -2.78 0.99 13.77
C GLY A 112 -3.34 -0.39 14.16
N TYR A 113 -4.66 -0.52 14.29
CA TYR A 113 -5.31 -1.81 14.52
C TYR A 113 -5.21 -2.71 13.29
N LEU A 114 -5.57 -2.18 12.10
CA LEU A 114 -5.48 -2.90 10.84
C LEU A 114 -4.07 -3.41 10.56
N VAL A 115 -3.04 -2.59 10.82
CA VAL A 115 -1.63 -2.98 10.71
C VAL A 115 -1.30 -4.15 11.63
N ARG A 116 -1.71 -4.12 12.90
CA ARG A 116 -1.47 -5.24 13.84
C ARG A 116 -2.18 -6.51 13.40
N CYS A 117 -3.40 -6.41 12.88
CA CYS A 117 -4.14 -7.55 12.37
C CYS A 117 -3.50 -8.13 11.11
N LEU A 118 -2.99 -7.27 10.22
CA LEU A 118 -2.35 -7.69 8.98
C LEU A 118 -0.94 -8.27 9.22
N GLU A 119 -0.19 -7.75 10.19
CA GLU A 119 1.12 -8.29 10.63
C GLU A 119 1.03 -9.77 11.02
N LYS A 120 -0.06 -10.18 11.69
CA LYS A 120 -0.31 -11.58 12.06
C LYS A 120 -0.40 -12.51 10.83
N LYS A 121 -0.79 -11.98 9.67
CA LYS A 121 -0.90 -12.73 8.42
C LYS A 121 0.33 -12.57 7.52
N PHE A 122 0.95 -11.40 7.55
CA PHE A 122 2.09 -11.04 6.70
C PHE A 122 3.13 -10.31 7.53
N SER A 123 4.22 -11.02 7.85
CA SER A 123 5.34 -10.46 8.63
C SER A 123 5.96 -9.25 7.94
N GLY A 124 6.28 -8.21 8.74
CA GLY A 124 6.98 -7.01 8.29
C GLY A 124 6.08 -5.86 7.86
N VAL A 125 4.75 -6.01 7.88
CA VAL A 125 3.79 -4.95 7.59
C VAL A 125 3.92 -3.78 8.57
N GLN A 126 4.10 -4.05 9.86
CA GLN A 126 4.25 -3.01 10.87
C GLN A 126 5.53 -2.18 10.66
N LYS A 127 6.63 -2.85 10.31
CA LYS A 127 7.89 -2.19 9.96
C LYS A 127 7.71 -1.32 8.73
N LEU A 128 7.15 -1.88 7.65
CA LEU A 128 6.89 -1.18 6.41
C LEU A 128 5.96 0.03 6.60
N TYR A 129 4.91 -0.12 7.41
CA TYR A 129 4.01 0.97 7.78
C TYR A 129 4.77 2.10 8.47
N LYS A 130 5.59 1.79 9.47
CA LYS A 130 6.36 2.78 10.22
C LYS A 130 7.36 3.51 9.31
N GLU A 131 8.13 2.77 8.53
CA GLU A 131 9.17 3.31 7.65
C GLU A 131 8.58 4.21 6.56
N THR A 132 7.49 3.78 5.92
CA THR A 132 6.85 4.56 4.85
C THR A 132 6.06 5.76 5.39
N SER A 133 5.47 5.65 6.59
CA SER A 133 4.78 6.78 7.24
C SER A 133 5.74 7.91 7.62
N ALA A 134 7.03 7.61 7.83
CA ALA A 134 8.05 8.63 8.11
C ALA A 134 8.28 9.58 6.92
N TYR A 135 7.80 9.25 5.72
CA TYR A 135 7.87 10.11 4.54
C TYR A 135 6.57 10.87 4.25
N ILE A 136 5.49 10.66 5.04
CA ILE A 136 4.22 11.39 4.85
C ILE A 136 4.27 12.79 5.44
N HIS A 137 4.77 12.91 6.66
CA HIS A 137 4.96 14.20 7.33
C HIS A 137 6.44 14.53 7.39
N LEU A 138 6.76 15.83 7.43
CA LEU A 138 8.13 16.29 7.59
C LEU A 138 8.75 15.64 8.84
N SER A 139 9.91 15.00 8.65
CA SER A 139 10.56 14.14 9.64
C SER A 139 12.08 14.18 9.46
N GLU A 140 12.81 13.51 10.34
CA GLU A 140 14.26 13.34 10.23
C GLU A 140 14.68 12.65 8.92
N GLN A 141 13.80 11.82 8.32
CA GLN A 141 14.10 11.18 7.04
C GLN A 141 14.31 12.19 5.92
N HIS A 142 13.59 13.31 5.96
CA HIS A 142 13.73 14.39 4.99
C HIS A 142 15.07 15.13 5.16
N LEU A 143 15.52 15.30 6.41
CA LEU A 143 16.84 15.85 6.69
C LEU A 143 17.95 14.91 6.19
N TYR A 144 17.82 13.61 6.44
CA TYR A 144 18.79 12.61 5.97
C TYR A 144 18.85 12.49 4.44
N ALA A 145 17.78 12.85 3.74
CA ALA A 145 17.73 12.89 2.28
C ALA A 145 18.47 14.09 1.67
N ILE A 146 18.89 15.07 2.48
CA ILE A 146 19.58 16.28 1.99
C ILE A 146 20.91 16.60 2.70
N ALA A 147 21.14 16.05 3.90
CA ALA A 147 22.27 16.40 4.73
C ALA A 147 23.24 15.22 4.90
N LYS A 148 24.52 15.44 4.59
CA LYS A 148 25.60 14.47 4.78
C LYS A 148 26.66 15.02 5.73
N VAL A 149 26.89 14.27 6.82
CA VAL A 149 28.00 14.56 7.74
C VAL A 149 29.28 13.95 7.18
N ASN A 150 30.33 14.76 7.06
CA ASN A 150 31.64 14.24 6.68
C ASN A 150 32.29 13.53 7.87
N LYS A 151 32.21 12.20 7.90
CA LYS A 151 32.77 11.38 8.99
C LYS A 151 34.31 11.40 9.05
N GLN A 152 34.99 11.88 8.01
CA GLN A 152 36.45 11.94 7.95
C GLN A 152 37.03 13.22 8.59
N ASP A 153 36.22 14.27 8.77
CA ASP A 153 36.64 15.52 9.42
C ASP A 153 36.24 15.49 10.91
N THR A 154 37.08 14.88 11.73
CA THR A 154 36.83 14.73 13.19
C THR A 154 37.07 16.02 13.97
N LYS A 155 37.71 17.04 13.36
CA LYS A 155 38.06 18.31 14.01
C LYS A 155 37.05 19.41 13.75
N SER A 156 36.52 19.50 12.54
CA SER A 156 35.46 20.45 12.19
C SER A 156 34.28 19.67 11.65
N ARG A 157 33.20 19.52 12.42
CA ARG A 157 32.02 18.73 12.02
C ARG A 157 31.29 19.40 10.85
N LYS A 158 31.84 19.27 9.64
CA LYS A 158 31.27 19.85 8.42
C LYS A 158 30.05 19.04 7.99
N VAL A 159 28.95 19.75 7.78
CA VAL A 159 27.69 19.21 7.26
C VAL A 159 27.49 19.80 5.88
N ASN A 160 27.35 18.94 4.87
CA ASN A 160 26.94 19.37 3.53
C ASN A 160 25.43 19.26 3.42
N ILE A 161 24.76 20.34 3.03
CA ILE A 161 23.31 20.40 2.83
C ILE A 161 23.06 20.67 1.35
N SER A 162 22.09 19.96 0.78
CA SER A 162 21.67 20.08 -0.60
C SER A 162 20.22 20.50 -0.70
N VAL A 163 19.89 21.44 -1.59
CA VAL A 163 18.51 21.87 -1.84
C VAL A 163 18.31 21.94 -3.34
N GLY A 164 17.29 21.23 -3.84
CA GLY A 164 16.99 21.18 -5.26
C GLY A 164 16.04 20.03 -5.58
N ASN A 165 15.99 19.65 -6.86
CA ASN A 165 15.20 18.54 -7.40
C ASN A 165 15.92 17.19 -7.26
N TYR A 166 16.63 16.96 -6.14
CA TYR A 166 17.41 15.75 -5.95
C TYR A 166 17.48 15.34 -4.47
N ASP A 167 17.71 14.05 -4.24
CA ASP A 167 17.99 13.44 -2.94
C ASP A 167 19.39 12.81 -2.94
N ILE A 168 19.94 12.59 -1.74
CA ILE A 168 21.26 11.95 -1.57
C ILE A 168 21.16 10.45 -1.25
N PHE A 169 20.05 9.79 -1.58
CA PHE A 169 19.87 8.37 -1.29
C PHE A 169 20.90 7.53 -2.05
N THR A 170 21.44 6.52 -1.37
CA THR A 170 22.34 5.55 -1.99
C THR A 170 21.58 4.63 -2.95
N GLU A 171 22.28 4.06 -3.93
CA GLU A 171 21.70 3.07 -4.86
C GLU A 171 21.07 1.87 -4.13
N THR A 172 21.63 1.47 -2.98
CA THR A 172 21.06 0.43 -2.12
C THR A 172 19.70 0.86 -1.55
N GLN A 173 19.59 2.09 -1.01
CA GLN A 173 18.32 2.61 -0.50
C GLN A 173 17.28 2.72 -1.61
N LYS A 174 17.66 3.27 -2.77
CA LYS A 174 16.80 3.36 -3.95
C LYS A 174 16.25 2.01 -4.38
N ARG A 175 17.10 0.96 -4.41
CA ARG A 175 16.68 -0.42 -4.69
C ARG A 175 15.69 -0.91 -3.64
N THR A 176 15.95 -0.68 -2.35
CA THR A 176 15.04 -1.07 -1.26
C THR A 176 13.68 -0.41 -1.41
N PHE A 177 13.61 0.87 -1.78
CA PHE A 177 12.33 1.57 -1.97
C PHE A 177 11.47 0.95 -3.09
N ILE A 178 12.09 0.59 -4.21
CA ILE A 178 11.39 -0.09 -5.31
C ILE A 178 10.90 -1.47 -4.84
N GLN A 179 11.73 -2.22 -4.11
CA GLN A 179 11.35 -3.52 -3.54
C GLN A 179 10.21 -3.42 -2.53
N SER A 180 10.16 -2.34 -1.74
CA SER A 180 9.05 -2.05 -0.85
C SER A 180 7.76 -1.83 -1.63
N MET A 181 7.76 -1.03 -2.70
CA MET A 181 6.58 -0.82 -3.54
C MET A 181 6.05 -2.13 -4.14
N ILE A 182 6.94 -2.97 -4.69
CA ILE A 182 6.60 -4.29 -5.24
C ILE A 182 6.00 -5.20 -4.15
N SER A 183 6.62 -5.22 -2.97
CA SER A 183 6.14 -6.04 -1.85
C SER A 183 4.74 -5.61 -1.39
N VAL A 184 4.45 -4.31 -1.36
CA VAL A 184 3.10 -3.81 -1.08
C VAL A 184 2.12 -4.18 -2.20
N ASN A 185 2.53 -4.11 -3.48
CA ASN A 185 1.66 -4.55 -4.59
C ASN A 185 1.21 -6.01 -4.42
N HIS A 186 2.14 -6.90 -4.10
CA HIS A 186 1.80 -8.29 -3.82
C HIS A 186 0.85 -8.45 -2.62
N LEU A 187 1.01 -7.62 -1.60
CA LEU A 187 0.13 -7.62 -0.44
C LEU A 187 -1.30 -7.16 -0.81
N VAL A 188 -1.42 -6.06 -1.57
CA VAL A 188 -2.72 -5.59 -2.09
C VAL A 188 -3.38 -6.66 -2.94
N LEU A 189 -2.64 -7.28 -3.87
CA LEU A 189 -3.16 -8.37 -4.72
C LEU A 189 -3.65 -9.55 -3.89
N LYS A 190 -2.90 -9.99 -2.88
CA LYS A 190 -3.34 -11.06 -1.97
C LYS A 190 -4.61 -10.70 -1.22
N CYS A 191 -4.73 -9.47 -0.74
CA CYS A 191 -5.96 -8.99 -0.10
C CYS A 191 -7.14 -8.97 -1.08
N LEU A 192 -6.97 -8.43 -2.28
CA LEU A 192 -8.01 -8.44 -3.32
C LEU A 192 -8.45 -9.87 -3.66
N MET A 193 -7.51 -10.79 -3.85
CA MET A 193 -7.81 -12.19 -4.20
C MET A 193 -8.49 -12.97 -3.07
N SER A 194 -8.37 -12.54 -1.81
CA SER A 194 -9.13 -13.15 -0.71
C SER A 194 -10.65 -13.00 -0.91
N TRP A 195 -11.10 -11.95 -1.59
CA TRP A 195 -12.51 -11.76 -1.92
C TRP A 195 -13.03 -12.76 -2.94
N CYS A 196 -12.20 -13.24 -3.88
CA CYS A 196 -12.60 -14.33 -4.77
C CYS A 196 -12.92 -15.61 -3.97
N ASN A 197 -12.08 -15.94 -2.99
CA ASN A 197 -12.29 -17.13 -2.15
C ASN A 197 -13.60 -17.03 -1.37
N GLU A 198 -13.89 -15.85 -0.80
CA GLU A 198 -15.14 -15.58 -0.09
C GLU A 198 -16.35 -15.74 -1.01
N LYS A 199 -16.29 -15.20 -2.24
CA LYS A 199 -17.39 -15.34 -3.20
C LYS A 199 -17.63 -16.77 -3.64
N GLU A 200 -16.60 -17.60 -3.78
CA GLU A 200 -16.78 -19.03 -4.04
C GLU A 200 -17.44 -19.74 -2.86
N TYR A 201 -17.10 -19.39 -1.62
CA TYR A 201 -17.81 -19.87 -0.42
C TYR A 201 -19.29 -19.42 -0.41
N LEU A 202 -19.57 -18.17 -0.76
CA LEU A 202 -20.94 -17.65 -0.85
C LEU A 202 -21.79 -18.39 -1.90
N LYS A 203 -21.19 -18.98 -2.94
CA LYS A 203 -21.94 -19.82 -3.90
C LYS A 203 -22.40 -21.13 -3.28
N THR A 204 -21.58 -21.76 -2.45
CA THR A 204 -21.89 -23.09 -1.90
C THR A 204 -23.05 -23.04 -0.90
N ILE A 205 -23.14 -21.96 -0.12
CA ILE A 205 -24.23 -21.74 0.85
C ILE A 205 -25.56 -21.31 0.21
N ASN A 206 -25.54 -20.71 -0.99
CA ASN A 206 -26.75 -20.25 -1.70
C ASN A 206 -27.32 -21.31 -2.66
N HIS A 207 -26.70 -22.50 -2.71
CA HIS A 207 -27.13 -23.63 -3.54
C HIS A 207 -27.43 -24.91 -2.71
N GLY A 208 -27.46 -24.80 -1.38
CA GLY A 208 -27.98 -25.83 -0.47
C GLY A 208 -29.25 -25.35 0.22
#